data_AF-A0A0C3D254-F1
#
_entry.id   AF-A0A0C3D254-F1
#
_cell.length_a   1.000
_cell.length_b   1.000
_cell.length_c   1.000
_cell.angle_alpha   90.00
_cell.angle_beta   90.00
_cell.angle_gamma   90.00
#
_symmetry.space_group_name_H-M   'P 1'
#
loop_
_entity.id
_entity.type
_entity.pdbx_description
1 polymer ?
#
loop_
_entity_poly.entity_id
_entity_poly.type
_entity_poly.pdbx_seq_one_letter_code
_entity_poly.pdbx_strand_id
1 'polypeptide(L)'
;MIEELQTAWEEKCRVPQYQMYSAALDGVLRKIRKYYTKFNEKSVYVLSLILHLYYKLTYIRMAWGSSEEQKQEHEAGNPNAKDWHDKALQVIERMMEE
;
A
#
# COMPACT_ATOMS: atom_id res chain seq x y z
N MET A 1 -3.77 -10.92 11.21
CA MET A 1 -4.59 -9.70 11.08
C MET A 1 -3.66 -8.47 10.98
N ILE A 2 -4.01 -7.38 10.28
CA ILE A 2 -3.10 -6.21 10.14
C ILE A 2 -2.71 -5.61 11.50
N GLU A 3 -3.61 -5.69 12.48
CA GLU A 3 -3.38 -5.26 13.86
C GLU A 3 -2.24 -6.05 14.52
N GLU A 4 -2.24 -7.38 14.39
CA GLU A 4 -1.16 -8.25 14.91
C GLU A 4 0.17 -7.93 14.24
N LEU A 5 0.15 -7.60 12.94
CA LEU A 5 1.35 -7.16 12.22
C LEU A 5 1.86 -5.83 12.80
N GLN A 6 0.99 -4.83 13.00
CA GLN A 6 1.37 -3.56 13.59
C GLN A 6 1.97 -3.75 14.99
N THR A 7 1.31 -4.53 15.86
CA THR A 7 1.79 -4.83 17.22
C THR A 7 3.17 -5.48 17.20
N ALA A 8 3.40 -6.47 16.33
CA ALA A 8 4.68 -7.15 16.21
C ALA A 8 5.83 -6.21 15.76
N TRP A 9 5.54 -5.24 14.90
CA TRP A 9 6.54 -4.25 14.47
C TRP A 9 6.78 -3.15 15.53
N GLU A 10 5.75 -2.76 16.28
CA GLU A 10 5.89 -1.83 17.41
C GLU A 10 6.73 -2.42 18.55
N GLU A 11 6.59 -3.72 18.83
CA GLU A 11 7.43 -4.44 19.78
C GLU A 11 8.90 -4.47 19.33
N LYS A 12 9.16 -4.70 18.03
CA LYS A 12 10.52 -4.68 17.47
C LYS A 12 11.19 -3.32 17.61
N CYS A 13 10.45 -2.20 17.56
CA CYS A 13 11.00 -0.87 17.85
C CYS A 13 11.49 -0.70 19.28
N ARG A 14 10.95 -1.47 20.24
CA ARG A 14 11.32 -1.38 21.66
C ARG A 14 12.54 -2.23 22.02
N VAL A 15 12.95 -3.12 21.11
CA VAL A 15 14.12 -4.00 21.33
C VAL A 15 15.40 -3.26 20.93
N PRO A 16 16.37 -3.09 21.85
CA PRO A 16 17.61 -2.35 21.60
C PRO A 16 18.42 -2.86 20.39
N GLN A 17 18.30 -4.15 20.10
CA GLN A 17 18.96 -4.80 18.97
C GLN A 17 18.58 -4.21 17.60
N TYR A 18 17.40 -3.61 17.48
CA TYR A 18 16.92 -3.01 16.23
C TYR A 18 17.02 -1.47 16.21
N GLN A 19 17.66 -0.87 17.21
CA GLN A 19 17.77 0.59 17.33
C GLN A 19 18.51 1.23 16.14
N MET A 20 19.47 0.52 15.54
CA MET A 20 20.16 0.93 14.30
C MET A 20 19.21 1.01 13.09
N TYR A 21 18.08 0.32 13.11
CA TYR A 21 17.07 0.32 12.04
C TYR A 21 15.86 1.19 12.39
N SER A 22 15.91 1.99 13.45
CA SER A 22 14.79 2.82 13.94
C SER A 22 14.14 3.65 12.84
N ALA A 23 14.92 4.30 11.98
CA ALA A 23 14.40 5.07 10.84
C ALA A 23 13.63 4.20 9.82
N ALA A 24 14.13 3.00 9.53
CA ALA A 24 13.47 2.07 8.62
C ALA A 24 12.18 1.49 9.25
N LEU A 25 12.22 1.18 10.56
CA LEU A 25 11.07 0.71 11.32
C LEU A 25 9.96 1.76 11.38
N ASP A 26 10.30 3.03 11.59
CA ASP A 26 9.34 4.13 11.52
C ASP A 26 8.71 4.26 10.13
N GLY A 27 9.49 4.04 9.07
CA GLY A 27 8.98 3.96 7.70
C GLY A 27 7.97 2.84 7.52
N VAL A 28 8.29 1.63 8.01
CA VAL A 28 7.40 0.46 7.95
C VAL A 28 6.12 0.70 8.75
N LEU A 29 6.21 1.20 9.97
CA LEU A 29 5.04 1.50 10.81
C LEU A 29 4.14 2.56 10.19
N ARG A 30 4.72 3.61 9.59
CA ARG A 30 3.96 4.63 8.86
C ARG A 30 3.22 4.04 7.68
N LYS A 31 3.83 3.11 6.97
CA LYS A 31 3.23 2.40 5.84
C LYS A 31 2.09 1.48 6.29
N ILE A 32 2.29 0.70 7.35
CA ILE A 32 1.23 -0.14 7.95
C ILE A 32 0.04 0.73 8.38
N ARG A 33 0.30 1.85 9.06
CA ARG A 33 -0.74 2.80 9.51
C ARG A 33 -1.49 3.41 8.33
N LYS A 34 -0.80 3.80 7.25
CA LYS A 34 -1.42 4.27 5.99
C LYS A 34 -2.42 3.25 5.45
N TYR A 35 -2.05 1.98 5.38
CA TYR A 35 -2.93 0.93 4.89
C TYR A 35 -4.09 0.64 5.85
N TYR A 36 -3.84 0.65 7.16
CA TYR A 36 -4.88 0.46 8.18
C TYR A 36 -5.96 1.54 8.11
N THR A 37 -5.58 2.82 8.05
CA THR A 37 -6.53 3.94 7.93
C THR A 37 -7.37 3.84 6.67
N LYS A 38 -6.77 3.47 5.53
CA LYS A 38 -7.49 3.27 4.27
C LYS A 38 -8.39 2.03 4.27
N PHE A 39 -8.05 0.99 5.05
CA PHE A 39 -8.91 -0.18 5.21
C PHE A 39 -10.17 0.13 6.02
N ASN A 40 -10.12 1.15 6.88
CA ASN A 40 -11.28 1.62 7.64
C ASN A 40 -12.32 2.35 6.76
N GLU A 41 -11.95 2.79 5.56
CA GLU A 41 -12.87 3.23 4.50
C GLU A 41 -13.54 2.04 3.78
N LYS A 42 -14.08 1.09 4.56
CA LYS A 42 -14.71 -0.16 4.07
C LYS A 42 -15.77 0.05 2.98
N SER A 43 -16.47 1.19 3.00
CA SER A 43 -17.47 1.57 2.00
C SER A 43 -16.89 1.65 0.58
N VAL A 44 -15.67 2.16 0.42
CA VAL A 44 -15.04 2.34 -0.90
C VAL A 44 -14.60 0.99 -1.48
N TYR A 45 -14.10 0.08 -0.65
CA TYR A 45 -13.75 -1.28 -1.08
C TYR A 45 -14.98 -2.07 -1.55
N VAL A 46 -16.06 -2.05 -0.76
CA VAL A 46 -17.33 -2.73 -1.12
C VAL A 46 -17.93 -2.13 -2.39
N LEU A 47 -17.92 -0.80 -2.53
CA LEU A 47 -18.37 -0.14 -3.75
C LEU A 47 -17.51 -0.52 -4.96
N SER A 48 -16.17 -0.61 -4.81
CA SER A 48 -15.29 -1.03 -5.89
C SER A 48 -15.56 -2.45 -6.38
N LEU A 49 -16.00 -3.37 -5.50
CA LEU A 49 -16.32 -4.75 -5.88
C LEU A 49 -17.57 -4.84 -6.77
N ILE A 50 -18.52 -3.91 -6.59
CA ILE A 50 -19.81 -3.86 -7.28
C ILE A 50 -19.73 -3.00 -8.56
N LEU A 51 -18.82 -2.02 -8.60
CA LEU A 51 -18.70 -1.07 -9.71
C LEU A 51 -17.81 -1.59 -10.86
N HIS A 52 -18.02 -0.99 -12.04
CA HIS A 52 -17.27 -1.24 -13.27
C HIS A 52 -15.75 -1.20 -13.06
N LEU A 53 -14.99 -1.98 -13.83
CA LEU A 53 -13.53 -2.20 -13.70
C LEU A 53 -12.69 -0.91 -13.49
N TYR A 54 -13.08 0.20 -14.13
CA TYR A 54 -12.43 1.52 -13.96
C TYR A 54 -12.56 2.14 -12.55
N TYR A 55 -13.64 1.85 -11.81
CA TYR A 55 -13.76 2.26 -10.41
C TYR A 55 -12.83 1.45 -9.50
N LYS A 56 -12.54 0.19 -9.84
CA LYS A 56 -11.50 -0.59 -9.15
C LYS A 56 -10.11 0.00 -9.34
N LEU A 57 -9.80 0.53 -10.53
CA LEU A 57 -8.54 1.26 -10.75
C LEU A 57 -8.43 2.49 -9.85
N THR A 58 -9.49 3.27 -9.75
CA THR A 58 -9.53 4.44 -8.87
C THR A 58 -9.26 4.05 -7.41
N TYR A 59 -9.84 2.94 -6.96
CA TYR A 59 -9.56 2.38 -5.64
C TYR A 59 -8.10 1.95 -5.48
N ILE A 60 -7.52 1.24 -6.46
CA ILE A 60 -6.13 0.80 -6.39
C ILE A 60 -5.19 2.00 -6.27
N ARG A 61 -5.42 3.06 -7.05
CA ARG A 61 -4.66 4.31 -6.92
C ARG A 61 -4.80 4.92 -5.52
N MET A 62 -6.03 5.01 -5.02
CA MET A 62 -6.30 5.56 -3.69
C MET A 62 -5.69 4.72 -2.57
N ALA A 63 -5.78 3.40 -2.63
CA ALA A 63 -5.30 2.50 -1.56
C ALA A 63 -3.77 2.32 -1.61
N TRP A 64 -3.22 2.07 -2.80
CA TRP A 64 -1.84 1.62 -2.99
C TRP A 64 -0.87 2.72 -3.42
N GLY A 65 -1.38 3.90 -3.78
CA GLY A 65 -0.58 5.04 -4.20
C GLY A 65 -0.56 5.23 -5.72
N SER A 66 -0.13 6.41 -6.14
CA SER A 66 0.07 6.78 -7.56
C SER A 66 1.51 6.59 -8.00
N SER A 67 1.77 6.74 -9.30
CA SER A 67 3.13 6.77 -9.87
C SER A 67 4.04 7.82 -9.19
N GLU A 68 3.48 8.92 -8.72
CA GLU A 68 4.21 9.95 -7.98
C GLU A 68 4.69 9.43 -6.60
N GLU A 69 3.82 8.73 -5.87
CA GLU A 69 4.21 8.10 -4.59
C GLU A 69 5.25 6.99 -4.82
N GLN A 70 5.20 6.29 -5.94
CA GLN A 70 6.22 5.30 -6.32
C GLN A 70 7.58 5.97 -6.56
N LYS A 71 7.60 7.10 -7.26
CA LYS A 71 8.82 7.86 -7.54
C LYS A 71 9.48 8.36 -6.24
N GLN A 72 8.68 8.89 -5.33
CA GLN A 72 9.13 9.31 -4.00
C GLN A 72 9.71 8.14 -3.18
N GLU A 73 9.10 6.95 -3.26
CA GLU A 73 9.62 5.76 -2.59
C GLU A 73 10.94 5.27 -3.21
N HIS A 74 11.10 5.36 -4.54
CA HIS A 74 12.38 5.09 -5.21
C HIS A 74 13.47 6.08 -4.78
N GLU A 75 13.16 7.37 -4.73
CA GLU A 75 14.07 8.42 -4.27
C GLU A 75 14.44 8.25 -2.79
N ALA A 76 13.52 7.72 -1.97
CA ALA A 76 13.78 7.35 -0.57
C ALA A 76 14.59 6.04 -0.40
N GLY A 77 15.05 5.42 -1.49
CA GLY A 77 15.90 4.24 -1.46
C GLY A 77 15.16 2.90 -1.45
N ASN A 78 13.88 2.86 -1.82
CA ASN A 78 13.12 1.64 -2.00
C ASN A 78 13.04 1.25 -3.50
N PRO A 79 13.99 0.45 -4.03
CA PRO A 79 14.01 0.05 -5.43
C PRO A 79 12.85 -0.89 -5.82
N ASN A 80 12.09 -1.39 -4.84
CA ASN A 80 11.00 -2.33 -5.07
C ASN A 80 9.63 -1.66 -5.11
N ALA A 81 9.56 -0.33 -5.07
CA ALA A 81 8.31 0.39 -5.24
C ALA A 81 7.70 0.06 -6.61
N LYS A 82 6.44 -0.35 -6.65
CA LYS A 82 5.72 -0.73 -7.88
C LYS A 82 4.48 0.12 -8.05
N ASP A 83 4.21 0.54 -9.28
CA ASP A 83 2.92 1.13 -9.65
C ASP A 83 1.88 0.01 -9.80
N TRP A 84 1.13 -0.21 -8.73
CA TRP A 84 0.05 -1.19 -8.73
C TRP A 84 -1.15 -0.76 -9.57
N HIS A 85 -1.31 0.54 -9.81
CA HIS A 85 -2.37 1.06 -10.67
C HIS A 85 -2.09 0.75 -12.14
N ASP A 86 -0.86 1.01 -12.61
CA ASP A 86 -0.41 0.65 -13.96
C ASP A 86 -0.51 -0.87 -14.19
N LYS A 87 -0.08 -1.68 -13.22
CA LYS A 87 -0.24 -3.14 -13.29
C LYS A 87 -1.69 -3.58 -13.40
N ALA A 88 -2.59 -2.94 -12.65
CA ALA A 88 -4.01 -3.26 -12.73
C ALA A 88 -4.61 -2.82 -14.07
N LEU A 89 -4.18 -1.68 -14.63
CA LEU A 89 -4.62 -1.20 -15.94
C LEU A 89 -4.25 -2.20 -17.05
N GLN A 90 -2.99 -2.66 -17.08
CA GLN A 90 -2.52 -3.67 -18.05
C GLN A 90 -3.34 -4.97 -18.00
N VAL A 91 -3.76 -5.39 -16.80
CA VAL A 91 -4.61 -6.58 -16.64
C VAL A 91 -5.99 -6.35 -17.25
N ILE A 92 -6.57 -5.17 -17.02
CA ILE A 92 -7.88 -4.80 -17.56
C ILE A 92 -7.85 -4.69 -19.07
N GLU A 93 -6.83 -4.02 -19.64
CA GLU A 93 -6.66 -3.89 -21.08
C GLU A 93 -6.56 -5.27 -21.75
N ARG A 94 -5.72 -6.16 -21.21
CA ARG A 94 -5.60 -7.53 -21.71
C ARG A 94 -6.93 -8.31 -21.63
N MET A 95 -7.73 -8.11 -20.59
CA MET A 95 -9.05 -8.76 -20.46
C MET A 95 -10.10 -8.20 -21.42
N MET A 96 -9.91 -7.00 -21.97
CA MET A 96 -10.81 -6.41 -22.97
C MET A 96 -10.38 -6.73 -24.41
N GLU A 97 -9.15 -7.19 -24.60
CA GLU A 97 -8.60 -7.65 -25.88
C GLU A 97 -8.86 -9.16 -26.14
N GLU A 98 -9.26 -9.92 -25.11
CA GLU A 98 -9.75 -11.32 -25.18
C GLU A 98 -11.26 -11.39 -25.45
#